data_AF-A0A814FUN3-F1
#
_entry.id   AF-A0A814FUN3-F1
#
_cell.length_a   1.000
_cell.length_b   1.000
_cell.length_c   1.000
_cell.angle_alpha   90.00
_cell.angle_beta   90.00
_cell.angle_gamma   90.00
#
_symmetry.space_group_name_H-M   'P 1'
#
loop_
_entity.id
_entity.type
_entity.pdbx_description
1 polymer ?
#
loop_
_entity_poly.entity_id
_entity_poly.type
_entity_poly.pdbx_seq_one_letter_code
_entity_poly.pdbx_strand_id
1 'polypeptide(L)'
;MAGVINDSEEQRFLDRIRCITYRDIRDEMIARTGDSFITRQWISEKLHRDESWVRRTWNKTTEECYTQFGSGRPKILSEESKDIIASASGITGSSSRNVAREILEKTGQRVSGETVRRERHRQGLKPFHVIAILLKTNTHIEDRKWLAHFVANWTEEDFLHMAPSDEFYVYVIRKPNHQNDRVWAKISKTLATRKDIVKWFRTRHVSESS
;
A
#
# COMPACT_ATOMS: atom_id res chain seq x y z
N MET A 1 41.46 4.06 6.54
CA MET A 1 40.52 3.88 5.41
C MET A 1 39.31 4.77 5.66
N ALA A 2 39.23 5.91 4.98
CA ALA A 2 38.13 6.86 5.13
C ALA A 2 36.88 6.32 4.43
N GLY A 3 35.76 6.26 5.14
CA GLY A 3 34.49 5.80 4.62
C GLY A 3 33.97 6.71 3.49
N VAL A 4 33.48 6.09 2.42
CA VAL A 4 32.84 6.77 1.29
C VAL A 4 31.50 7.34 1.75
N ILE A 5 31.50 8.59 2.21
CA ILE A 5 30.33 9.27 2.79
C ILE A 5 29.34 9.79 1.72
N ASN A 6 29.67 9.79 0.41
CA ASN A 6 28.92 10.53 -0.60
C ASN A 6 28.52 9.73 -1.86
N ASP A 7 28.03 8.49 -1.73
CA ASP A 7 27.61 7.69 -2.89
C ASP A 7 26.11 7.41 -2.97
N SER A 8 25.29 8.44 -2.73
CA SER A 8 23.85 8.38 -2.96
C SER A 8 23.52 8.45 -4.46
N GLU A 9 22.34 7.93 -4.86
CA GLU A 9 21.87 8.06 -6.25
C GLU A 9 21.72 9.52 -6.68
N GLU A 10 21.31 10.38 -5.75
CA GLU A 10 21.17 11.82 -5.97
C GLU A 10 22.54 12.47 -6.27
N GLN A 11 23.58 12.10 -5.51
CA GLN A 11 24.93 12.58 -5.76
C GLN A 11 25.46 12.05 -7.11
N ARG A 12 25.22 10.77 -7.43
CA ARG A 12 25.58 10.18 -8.73
C ARG A 12 24.86 10.86 -9.89
N PHE A 13 23.63 11.33 -9.69
CA PHE A 13 22.90 12.10 -10.68
C PHE A 13 23.52 13.49 -10.89
N LEU A 14 23.79 14.23 -9.81
CA LEU A 14 24.45 15.54 -9.89
C LEU A 14 25.83 15.46 -10.54
N ASP A 15 26.60 14.42 -10.21
CA ASP A 15 27.93 14.20 -10.81
C ASP A 15 27.84 13.92 -12.32
N ARG A 16 26.78 13.23 -12.80
CA ARG A 16 26.57 12.99 -14.24
C ARG A 16 26.34 14.30 -14.98
N ILE A 17 25.49 15.17 -14.44
CA ILE A 17 25.22 16.48 -15.00
C ILE A 17 26.50 17.31 -15.02
N ARG A 18 27.23 17.38 -13.91
CA ARG A 18 28.51 18.12 -13.84
C ARG A 18 29.55 17.60 -14.84
N CYS A 19 29.64 16.28 -15.01
CA CYS A 19 30.54 15.66 -15.99
C CYS A 19 30.22 16.11 -17.42
N ILE A 20 28.93 16.15 -17.79
CA ILE A 20 28.49 16.64 -19.10
C ILE A 20 28.79 18.13 -19.25
N THR A 21 28.48 18.94 -18.24
CA THR A 21 28.78 20.38 -18.26
C THR A 21 30.27 20.66 -18.45
N TYR A 22 31.15 19.92 -17.78
CA TYR A 22 32.60 20.09 -17.96
C TYR A 22 33.08 19.67 -19.35
N ARG A 23 32.48 18.63 -19.95
CA ARG A 23 32.75 18.27 -21.35
C ARG A 23 32.32 19.40 -22.28
N ASP A 24 31.13 19.96 -22.10
CA ASP A 24 30.62 21.01 -22.98
C ASP A 24 31.50 22.28 -22.89
N ILE A 25 31.91 22.66 -21.68
CA ILE A 25 32.88 23.77 -21.46
C ILE A 25 34.22 23.48 -22.15
N ARG A 26 34.73 22.25 -22.06
CA ARG A 26 35.97 21.85 -22.73
C ARG A 26 35.86 22.03 -24.23
N ASP A 27 34.79 21.52 -24.83
CA ASP A 27 34.62 21.54 -26.28
C ASP A 27 34.43 22.98 -26.79
N GLU A 28 33.74 23.84 -26.03
CA GLU A 28 33.69 25.29 -26.31
C GLU A 28 35.05 25.99 -26.19
N MET A 29 35.86 25.65 -25.17
CA MET A 29 37.21 26.21 -25.01
C MET A 29 38.13 25.82 -26.17
N ILE A 30 38.11 24.54 -26.57
CA ILE A 30 38.89 24.06 -27.71
C ILE A 30 38.46 24.79 -28.99
N ALA A 31 37.15 24.99 -29.20
CA ALA A 31 36.66 25.71 -30.36
C ALA A 31 37.11 27.18 -30.41
N ARG A 32 37.27 27.84 -29.25
CA ARG A 32 37.68 29.26 -29.18
C ARG A 32 39.19 29.47 -29.18
N THR A 33 39.94 28.58 -28.55
CA THR A 33 41.36 28.79 -28.22
C THR A 33 42.31 27.76 -28.86
N GLY A 34 41.76 26.68 -29.42
CA GLY A 34 42.52 25.57 -29.97
C GLY A 34 43.06 24.58 -28.92
N ASP A 35 42.86 24.85 -27.62
CA ASP A 35 43.35 24.02 -26.53
C ASP A 35 42.39 24.00 -25.33
N SER A 36 42.53 23.01 -24.43
CA SER A 36 41.84 22.97 -23.14
C SER A 36 42.57 22.10 -22.12
N PHE A 37 42.71 22.64 -20.90
CA PHE A 37 43.25 21.89 -19.76
C PHE A 37 42.25 20.88 -19.18
N ILE A 38 40.98 20.93 -19.59
CA ILE A 38 39.94 20.03 -19.06
C ILE A 38 40.09 18.67 -19.74
N THR A 39 40.65 17.71 -19.00
CA THR A 39 40.80 16.32 -19.43
C THR A 39 39.83 15.40 -18.67
N ARG A 40 39.67 14.16 -19.15
CA ARG A 40 38.88 13.13 -18.45
C ARG A 40 39.45 12.83 -17.06
N GLN A 41 40.78 12.78 -16.95
CA GLN A 41 41.47 12.63 -15.68
C GLN A 41 41.19 13.80 -14.73
N TRP A 42 41.22 15.05 -15.24
CA TRP A 42 40.87 16.22 -14.42
C TRP A 42 39.43 16.14 -13.87
N ILE A 43 38.47 15.73 -14.70
CA ILE A 43 37.07 15.56 -14.28
C ILE A 43 36.92 14.42 -13.26
N SER A 44 37.65 13.31 -13.46
CA SER A 44 37.71 12.17 -12.53
C SER A 44 38.18 12.61 -11.14
N GLU A 45 39.28 13.37 -11.09
CA GLU A 45 39.83 13.93 -9.86
C GLU A 45 38.87 14.94 -9.21
N LYS A 46 38.23 15.80 -10.02
CA LYS A 46 37.32 16.85 -9.54
C LYS A 46 36.02 16.31 -8.95
N LEU A 47 35.47 15.25 -9.55
CA LEU A 47 34.22 14.61 -9.11
C LEU A 47 34.44 13.45 -8.14
N HIS A 48 35.69 13.10 -7.84
CA HIS A 48 36.05 11.91 -7.06
C HIS A 48 35.39 10.63 -7.60
N ARG A 49 35.41 10.47 -8.93
CA ARG A 49 34.87 9.30 -9.65
C ARG A 49 35.98 8.64 -10.44
N ASP A 50 35.84 7.35 -10.73
CA ASP A 50 36.79 6.65 -11.60
C ASP A 50 36.75 7.22 -13.02
N GLU A 51 37.91 7.29 -13.68
CA GLU A 51 37.98 7.75 -15.07
C GLU A 51 37.14 6.87 -16.02
N SER A 52 37.00 5.58 -15.69
CA SER A 52 36.12 4.65 -16.41
C SER A 52 34.64 5.05 -16.32
N TRP A 53 34.22 5.66 -15.21
CA TRP A 53 32.88 6.22 -15.03
C TRP A 53 32.74 7.50 -15.86
N VAL A 54 33.74 8.38 -15.83
CA VAL A 54 33.76 9.61 -16.64
C VAL A 54 33.63 9.28 -18.12
N ARG A 55 34.41 8.29 -18.61
CA ARG A 55 34.36 7.83 -20.00
C ARG A 55 32.97 7.30 -20.41
N ARG A 56 32.29 6.55 -19.54
CA ARG A 56 30.93 6.05 -19.81
C ARG A 56 29.88 7.15 -19.84
N THR A 57 30.08 8.19 -19.05
CA THR A 57 29.17 9.35 -18.98
C THR A 57 29.46 10.35 -20.10
N TRP A 58 30.71 10.40 -20.58
CA TRP A 58 31.21 11.34 -21.58
C TRP A 58 30.38 11.39 -22.86
N ASN A 59 29.88 10.25 -23.31
CA ASN A 59 29.15 10.13 -24.58
C ASN A 59 27.64 10.29 -24.40
N LYS A 60 27.16 10.58 -23.19
CA LYS A 60 25.73 10.72 -22.92
C LYS A 60 25.23 12.13 -23.19
N THR A 61 23.96 12.25 -23.56
CA THR A 61 23.28 13.54 -23.56
C THR A 61 22.80 13.91 -22.16
N THR A 62 22.46 15.18 -21.97
CA THR A 62 21.87 15.66 -20.71
C THR A 62 20.55 14.92 -20.44
N GLU A 63 19.70 14.68 -21.46
CA GLU A 63 18.45 13.91 -21.32
C GLU A 63 18.70 12.47 -20.87
N GLU A 64 19.73 11.81 -21.39
CA GLU A 64 20.12 10.45 -20.99
C GLU A 64 20.65 10.34 -19.57
N CYS A 65 20.95 11.47 -18.91
CA CYS A 65 21.28 11.50 -17.50
C CYS A 65 20.04 11.58 -16.60
N TYR A 66 18.91 12.07 -17.14
CA TYR A 66 17.62 12.08 -16.43
C TYR A 66 16.88 10.74 -16.51
N THR A 67 17.20 9.88 -17.48
CA THR A 67 16.61 8.55 -17.57
C THR A 67 17.18 7.66 -16.46
N GLN A 68 16.38 7.42 -15.42
CA GLN A 68 16.65 6.45 -14.36
C GLN A 68 16.67 5.04 -14.96
N PHE A 69 17.82 4.61 -15.48
CA PHE A 69 18.04 3.22 -15.88
C PHE A 69 18.32 2.35 -14.65
N GLY A 70 17.30 2.18 -13.82
CA GLY A 70 17.11 0.94 -13.10
C GLY A 70 16.03 0.18 -13.86
N SER A 71 16.40 -0.77 -14.71
CA SER A 71 15.47 -1.80 -15.16
C SER A 71 15.11 -2.63 -13.92
N GLY A 72 14.20 -2.09 -13.12
CA GLY A 72 13.74 -2.72 -11.89
C GLY A 72 13.23 -4.12 -12.23
N ARG A 73 13.31 -5.01 -11.25
CA ARG A 73 12.77 -6.37 -11.38
C ARG A 73 11.35 -6.29 -11.97
N PRO A 74 11.03 -7.07 -13.03
CA PRO A 74 9.70 -7.10 -13.62
C PRO A 74 8.62 -7.27 -12.55
N LYS A 75 7.50 -6.55 -12.70
CA LYS A 75 6.38 -6.67 -11.76
C LYS A 75 5.89 -8.12 -11.80
N ILE A 76 5.96 -8.79 -10.65
CA ILE A 76 5.59 -10.20 -10.51
C ILE A 76 4.09 -10.42 -10.74
N LEU A 77 3.25 -9.39 -10.65
CA LEU A 77 1.79 -9.51 -10.78
C LEU A 77 1.33 -9.00 -12.15
N SER A 78 0.56 -9.85 -12.87
CA SER A 78 -0.23 -9.43 -14.02
C SER A 78 -1.34 -8.44 -13.61
N GLU A 79 -1.94 -7.75 -14.58
CA GLU A 79 -3.06 -6.85 -14.29
C GLU A 79 -4.29 -7.64 -13.78
N GLU A 80 -4.60 -8.77 -14.41
CA GLU A 80 -5.66 -9.69 -13.95
C GLU A 80 -5.47 -10.12 -12.49
N SER A 81 -4.23 -10.42 -12.08
CA SER A 81 -3.94 -10.76 -10.68
C SER A 81 -4.23 -9.60 -9.73
N LYS A 82 -4.00 -8.34 -10.16
CA LYS A 82 -4.32 -7.17 -9.33
C LYS A 82 -5.83 -6.96 -9.24
N ASP A 83 -6.56 -7.23 -10.31
CA ASP A 83 -8.03 -7.17 -10.30
C ASP A 83 -8.63 -8.18 -9.33
N ILE A 84 -8.09 -9.40 -9.29
CA ILE A 84 -8.44 -10.42 -8.29
C ILE A 84 -8.13 -9.93 -6.87
N ILE A 85 -6.96 -9.31 -6.65
CA ILE A 85 -6.60 -8.76 -5.34
C ILE A 85 -7.56 -7.63 -4.92
N ALA A 86 -7.95 -6.78 -5.86
CA ALA A 86 -8.83 -5.65 -5.63
C ALA A 86 -10.27 -6.10 -5.36
N SER A 87 -10.80 -7.05 -6.14
CA SER A 87 -12.15 -7.60 -5.95
C SER A 87 -12.28 -8.34 -4.62
N ALA A 88 -11.23 -9.01 -4.17
CA ALA A 88 -11.17 -9.67 -2.86
C ALA A 88 -11.13 -8.69 -1.65
N SER A 89 -11.10 -7.38 -1.89
CA SER A 89 -11.07 -6.37 -0.83
C SER A 89 -12.44 -6.18 -0.18
N GLY A 90 -12.45 -6.20 1.15
CA GLY A 90 -13.67 -6.13 1.97
C GLY A 90 -14.39 -7.45 2.15
N ILE A 91 -13.94 -8.53 1.52
CA ILE A 91 -14.58 -9.85 1.63
C ILE A 91 -13.95 -10.64 2.78
N THR A 92 -14.78 -11.23 3.65
CA THR A 92 -14.36 -12.13 4.73
C THR A 92 -13.84 -13.45 4.17
N GLY A 93 -12.87 -14.08 4.82
CA GLY A 93 -12.27 -15.32 4.32
C GLY A 93 -11.26 -15.13 3.17
N SER A 94 -11.11 -13.92 2.63
CA SER A 94 -10.15 -13.60 1.56
C SER A 94 -8.75 -13.30 2.09
N SER A 95 -8.18 -14.25 2.84
CA SER A 95 -6.80 -14.18 3.33
C SER A 95 -5.81 -14.07 2.16
N SER A 96 -4.62 -13.51 2.40
CA SER A 96 -3.63 -13.37 1.33
C SER A 96 -3.21 -14.72 0.73
N ARG A 97 -3.29 -15.83 1.49
CA ARG A 97 -3.05 -17.17 0.97
C ARG A 97 -4.20 -17.66 0.10
N ASN A 98 -5.44 -17.41 0.51
CA ASN A 98 -6.61 -17.80 -0.27
C ASN A 98 -6.65 -17.05 -1.60
N VAL A 99 -6.34 -15.75 -1.60
CA VAL A 99 -6.24 -14.97 -2.84
C VAL A 99 -5.07 -15.40 -3.71
N ALA A 100 -3.93 -15.77 -3.12
CA ALA A 100 -2.83 -16.33 -3.91
C ALA A 100 -3.20 -17.65 -4.60
N ARG A 101 -4.00 -18.49 -3.93
CA ARG A 101 -4.57 -19.72 -4.52
C ARG A 101 -5.58 -19.38 -5.62
N GLU A 102 -6.47 -18.42 -5.39
CA GLU A 102 -7.45 -17.97 -6.40
C GLU A 102 -6.76 -17.43 -7.66
N ILE A 103 -5.67 -16.66 -7.52
CA ILE A 103 -4.86 -16.21 -8.65
C ILE A 103 -4.30 -17.41 -9.42
N LEU A 104 -3.74 -18.40 -8.72
CA LEU A 104 -3.22 -19.61 -9.36
C LEU A 104 -4.30 -20.37 -10.13
N GLU A 105 -5.50 -20.50 -9.55
CA GLU A 105 -6.63 -21.20 -10.17
C GLU A 105 -7.17 -20.47 -11.41
N LYS A 106 -7.28 -19.13 -11.35
CA LYS A 106 -7.86 -18.33 -12.44
C LYS A 106 -6.90 -17.97 -13.56
N THR A 107 -5.64 -17.70 -13.22
CA THR A 107 -4.64 -17.17 -14.16
C THR A 107 -3.51 -18.15 -14.47
N GLY A 108 -3.43 -19.28 -13.74
CA GLY A 108 -2.28 -20.19 -13.80
C GLY A 108 -1.00 -19.62 -13.16
N GLN A 109 -1.04 -18.39 -12.63
CA GLN A 109 0.13 -17.71 -12.11
C GLN A 109 0.42 -18.09 -10.65
N ARG A 110 1.63 -18.59 -10.38
CA ARG A 110 2.05 -18.89 -9.00
C ARG A 110 2.54 -17.63 -8.29
N VAL A 111 1.77 -17.19 -7.32
CA VAL A 111 2.08 -16.01 -6.49
C VAL A 111 2.16 -16.40 -5.01
N SER A 112 3.05 -15.76 -4.25
CA SER A 112 3.12 -15.97 -2.79
C SER A 112 2.07 -15.11 -2.07
N GLY A 113 1.56 -15.59 -0.94
CA GLY A 113 0.66 -14.78 -0.09
C GLY A 113 1.31 -13.48 0.41
N GLU A 114 2.63 -13.46 0.54
CA GLU A 114 3.39 -12.25 0.90
C GLU A 114 3.40 -11.21 -0.24
N THR A 115 3.49 -11.65 -1.50
CA THR A 115 3.35 -10.78 -2.67
C THR A 115 1.97 -10.11 -2.69
N VAL A 116 0.90 -10.87 -2.46
CA VAL A 116 -0.47 -10.35 -2.35
C VAL A 116 -0.57 -9.34 -1.20
N ARG A 117 0.03 -9.64 -0.04
CA ARG A 117 0.04 -8.73 1.11
C ARG A 117 0.72 -7.40 0.79
N ARG A 118 1.89 -7.42 0.15
CA ARG A 118 2.63 -6.22 -0.26
C ARG A 118 1.84 -5.38 -1.26
N GLU A 119 1.18 -6.02 -2.21
CA GLU A 119 0.35 -5.31 -3.18
C GLU A 119 -0.86 -4.64 -2.51
N ARG A 120 -1.54 -5.34 -1.59
CA ARG A 120 -2.63 -4.75 -0.80
C ARG A 120 -2.17 -3.52 -0.01
N HIS A 121 -0.98 -3.57 0.61
CA HIS A 121 -0.42 -2.40 1.28
C HIS A 121 -0.09 -1.26 0.31
N ARG A 122 0.44 -1.56 -0.88
CA ARG A 122 0.68 -0.56 -1.94
C ARG A 122 -0.62 0.12 -2.37
N GLN A 123 -1.74 -0.60 -2.39
CA GLN A 123 -3.08 -0.05 -2.64
C GLN A 123 -3.68 0.72 -1.44
N GLY A 124 -2.97 0.81 -0.31
CA GLY A 124 -3.43 1.51 0.89
C GLY A 124 -4.40 0.70 1.75
N LEU A 125 -4.51 -0.61 1.54
CA LEU A 125 -5.37 -1.48 2.33
C LEU A 125 -4.73 -1.86 3.67
N LYS A 126 -5.55 -2.00 4.70
CA LYS A 126 -5.16 -2.53 6.00
C LYS A 126 -6.08 -3.69 6.41
N PRO A 127 -5.57 -4.65 7.19
CA PRO A 127 -6.38 -5.72 7.74
C PRO A 127 -7.20 -5.20 8.93
N PHE A 128 -8.51 -5.44 8.91
CA PHE A 128 -9.45 -5.13 9.98
C PHE A 128 -10.07 -6.41 10.50
N HIS A 129 -10.35 -6.45 11.81
CA HIS A 129 -11.12 -7.51 12.42
C HIS A 129 -12.61 -7.15 12.33
N VAL A 130 -13.41 -8.02 11.71
CA VAL A 130 -14.86 -7.92 11.65
C VAL A 130 -15.43 -8.61 12.87
N ILE A 131 -16.38 -7.96 13.54
CA ILE A 131 -17.13 -8.61 14.62
C ILE A 131 -18.33 -9.27 13.96
N ALA A 132 -18.52 -10.56 14.22
CA ALA A 132 -19.73 -11.25 13.81
C ALA A 132 -20.95 -10.50 14.36
N ILE A 133 -21.76 -9.95 13.46
CA ILE A 133 -23.06 -9.39 13.81
C ILE A 133 -24.03 -10.55 13.72
N LEU A 134 -24.76 -10.81 14.81
CA LEU A 134 -25.83 -11.80 14.79
C LEU A 134 -26.81 -11.47 13.66
N LEU A 135 -27.03 -12.43 12.78
CA LEU A 135 -28.02 -12.32 11.72
C LEU A 135 -29.40 -12.17 12.36
N LYS A 136 -30.13 -11.13 11.97
CA LYS A 136 -31.49 -10.87 12.45
C LYS A 136 -32.48 -11.26 11.37
N THR A 137 -33.48 -12.04 11.75
CA THR A 137 -34.65 -12.26 10.91
C THR A 137 -35.45 -10.97 10.80
N ASN A 138 -36.36 -10.87 9.83
CA ASN A 138 -37.25 -9.72 9.72
C ASN A 138 -38.06 -9.49 11.01
N THR A 139 -38.50 -10.57 11.66
CA THR A 139 -39.16 -10.51 12.98
C THR A 139 -38.28 -9.84 14.04
N HIS A 140 -37.02 -10.28 14.18
CA HIS A 140 -36.08 -9.64 15.12
C HIS A 140 -35.80 -8.16 14.81
N ILE A 141 -35.92 -7.74 13.54
CA ILE A 141 -35.76 -6.34 13.17
C ILE A 141 -36.98 -5.54 13.63
N GLU A 142 -38.19 -6.02 13.37
CA GLU A 142 -39.43 -5.36 13.76
C GLU A 142 -39.61 -5.32 15.29
N ASP A 143 -39.36 -6.42 16.00
CA ASP A 143 -39.44 -6.46 17.47
C ASP A 143 -38.49 -5.43 18.11
N ARG A 144 -37.30 -5.27 17.54
CA ARG A 144 -36.33 -4.27 18.04
C ARG A 144 -36.74 -2.84 17.73
N LYS A 145 -37.37 -2.59 16.57
CA LYS A 145 -37.93 -1.28 16.26
C LYS A 145 -39.08 -0.96 17.20
N TRP A 146 -39.98 -1.92 17.40
CA TRP A 146 -41.10 -1.78 18.33
C TRP A 146 -40.59 -1.49 19.75
N LEU A 147 -39.64 -2.28 20.27
CA LEU A 147 -39.07 -2.06 21.59
C LEU A 147 -38.38 -0.69 21.69
N ALA A 148 -37.65 -0.26 20.65
CA ALA A 148 -37.02 1.05 20.63
C ALA A 148 -38.06 2.17 20.67
N HIS A 149 -39.16 2.07 19.92
CA HIS A 149 -40.26 3.03 19.96
C HIS A 149 -41.00 3.01 21.29
N PHE A 150 -41.20 1.83 21.88
CA PHE A 150 -41.85 1.66 23.17
C PHE A 150 -41.04 2.33 24.29
N VAL A 151 -39.73 2.06 24.35
CA VAL A 151 -38.82 2.64 25.35
C VAL A 151 -38.52 4.12 25.09
N ALA A 152 -38.61 4.60 23.83
CA ALA A 152 -38.37 6.02 23.52
C ALA A 152 -39.37 6.97 24.22
N ASN A 153 -40.54 6.48 24.61
CA ASN A 153 -41.56 7.25 25.32
C ASN A 153 -41.48 7.12 26.84
N TRP A 154 -40.50 6.38 27.37
CA TRP A 154 -40.32 6.21 28.80
C TRP A 154 -39.80 7.48 29.47
N THR A 155 -40.28 7.73 30.67
CA THR A 155 -39.85 8.81 31.55
C THR A 155 -38.73 8.34 32.49
N GLU A 156 -38.12 9.27 33.22
CA GLU A 156 -37.10 8.96 34.21
C GLU A 156 -37.62 8.03 35.33
N GLU A 157 -38.88 8.19 35.73
CA GLU A 157 -39.55 7.34 36.72
C GLU A 157 -39.70 5.90 36.21
N ASP A 158 -40.07 5.71 34.94
CA ASP A 158 -40.16 4.38 34.33
C ASP A 158 -38.82 3.63 34.35
N PHE A 159 -37.72 4.35 34.11
CA PHE A 159 -36.37 3.77 34.17
C PHE A 159 -35.95 3.37 35.59
N LEU A 160 -36.36 4.12 36.61
CA LEU A 160 -36.05 3.81 38.02
C LEU A 160 -36.71 2.50 38.48
N HIS A 161 -37.81 2.10 37.84
CA HIS A 161 -38.51 0.84 38.12
C HIS A 161 -38.04 -0.33 37.26
N MET A 162 -37.12 -0.11 36.31
CA MET A 162 -36.58 -1.17 35.47
C MET A 162 -35.31 -1.78 36.08
N ALA A 163 -35.35 -3.08 36.36
CA ALA A 163 -34.18 -3.87 36.78
C ALA A 163 -33.77 -4.84 35.66
N PRO A 164 -32.85 -4.47 34.75
CA PRO A 164 -32.39 -5.39 33.72
C PRO A 164 -31.56 -6.51 34.36
N SER A 165 -31.87 -7.76 34.00
CA SER A 165 -31.08 -8.94 34.35
C SER A 165 -30.63 -9.65 33.08
N ASP A 166 -29.38 -10.10 33.03
CA ASP A 166 -28.85 -10.90 31.94
C ASP A 166 -27.86 -11.93 32.49
N GLU A 167 -27.71 -13.04 31.78
CA GLU A 167 -26.74 -14.09 32.11
C GLU A 167 -25.61 -14.06 31.09
N PHE A 168 -24.35 -14.02 31.55
CA PHE A 168 -23.21 -14.12 30.67
C PHE A 168 -22.22 -15.17 31.15
N TYR A 169 -21.66 -15.90 30.20
CA TYR A 169 -20.61 -16.88 30.46
C TYR A 169 -19.26 -16.18 30.72
N VAL A 170 -18.65 -16.47 31.85
CA VAL A 170 -17.26 -16.08 32.15
C VAL A 170 -16.33 -17.21 31.72
N TYR A 171 -15.72 -17.07 30.54
CA TYR A 171 -14.73 -18.02 30.07
C TYR A 171 -13.36 -17.71 30.69
N VAL A 172 -12.87 -18.58 31.58
CA VAL A 172 -11.57 -18.44 32.29
C VAL A 172 -10.38 -18.47 31.33
N ILE A 173 -10.50 -19.17 30.19
CA ILE A 173 -9.49 -19.21 29.13
C ILE A 173 -10.20 -19.00 27.79
N ARG A 174 -10.08 -17.81 27.21
CA ARG A 174 -10.53 -17.53 25.85
C ARG A 174 -9.35 -17.61 24.89
N LYS A 175 -9.41 -18.50 23.89
CA LYS A 175 -8.51 -18.45 22.73
C LYS A 175 -9.25 -17.74 21.58
N PRO A 176 -8.97 -16.48 21.28
CA PRO A 176 -9.64 -15.80 20.19
C PRO A 176 -9.15 -16.37 18.85
N ASN A 177 -10.08 -16.73 17.96
CA ASN A 177 -9.74 -17.11 16.60
C ASN A 177 -9.56 -15.84 15.73
N HIS A 178 -8.40 -15.18 15.89
CA HIS A 178 -8.12 -13.89 15.24
C HIS A 178 -7.98 -13.95 13.69
N GLN A 179 -7.94 -15.15 13.09
CA GLN A 179 -7.59 -15.30 11.67
C GLN A 179 -8.79 -15.33 10.73
N ASN A 180 -9.94 -15.86 11.17
CA ASN A 180 -11.08 -16.08 10.28
C ASN A 180 -11.88 -14.80 10.00
N ASP A 181 -11.78 -13.79 10.86
CA ASP A 181 -12.60 -12.59 10.77
C ASP A 181 -11.83 -11.36 10.23
N ARG A 182 -10.79 -11.57 9.42
CA ARG A 182 -10.00 -10.47 8.86
C ARG A 182 -10.45 -10.09 7.46
N VAL A 183 -10.72 -8.80 7.27
CA VAL A 183 -11.01 -8.19 5.96
C VAL A 183 -9.96 -7.14 5.63
N TRP A 184 -9.62 -7.00 4.35
CA TRP A 184 -8.70 -5.96 3.87
C TRP A 184 -9.50 -4.82 3.28
N ALA A 185 -9.37 -3.61 3.82
CA ALA A 185 -10.12 -2.44 3.35
C ALA A 185 -9.25 -1.17 3.39
N LYS A 186 -9.65 -0.12 2.66
CA LYS A 186 -9.02 1.21 2.77
C LYS A 186 -9.59 1.91 4.00
N ILE A 187 -8.76 2.65 4.73
CA ILE A 187 -9.25 3.62 5.71
C ILE A 187 -9.87 4.77 4.91
N SER A 188 -11.20 4.86 4.85
CA SER A 188 -11.84 6.13 4.49
C SER A 188 -11.77 7.06 5.71
N LYS A 189 -11.78 8.38 5.50
CA LYS A 189 -11.88 9.36 6.61
C LYS A 189 -13.11 9.11 7.51
N THR A 190 -14.11 8.40 7.00
CA THR A 190 -15.33 7.99 7.71
C THR A 190 -15.14 6.73 8.57
N LEU A 191 -14.11 5.91 8.34
CA LEU A 191 -13.93 4.59 8.99
C LEU A 191 -13.15 4.64 10.32
N ALA A 192 -13.02 5.82 10.92
CA ALA A 192 -12.27 6.01 12.17
C ALA A 192 -12.92 5.30 13.37
N THR A 193 -14.22 4.98 13.28
CA THR A 193 -14.96 4.34 14.36
C THR A 193 -15.54 2.99 13.96
N ARG A 194 -15.56 2.05 14.93
CA ARG A 194 -16.09 0.67 14.81
C ARG A 194 -17.49 0.58 14.18
N LYS A 195 -18.29 1.64 14.31
CA LYS A 195 -19.66 1.78 13.76
C LYS A 195 -19.68 1.99 12.24
N ASP A 196 -18.65 2.60 11.67
CA ASP A 196 -18.61 2.97 10.25
C ASP A 196 -18.22 1.80 9.35
N ILE A 197 -17.43 0.85 9.88
CA ILE A 197 -17.14 -0.43 9.22
C ILE A 197 -18.46 -1.18 8.97
N VAL A 198 -19.34 -1.23 9.97
CA VAL A 198 -20.65 -1.88 9.87
C VAL A 198 -21.57 -1.19 8.85
N LYS A 199 -21.53 0.15 8.79
CA LYS A 199 -22.31 0.92 7.80
C LYS A 199 -21.84 0.65 6.37
N TRP A 200 -20.52 0.56 6.15
CA TRP A 200 -19.93 0.24 4.85
C TRP A 200 -20.34 -1.14 4.33
N PHE A 201 -20.35 -2.17 5.19
CA PHE A 201 -20.81 -3.52 4.83
C PHE A 201 -22.29 -3.55 4.42
N ARG A 202 -23.16 -2.76 5.08
CA ARG A 202 -24.59 -2.68 4.73
C ARG A 202 -24.83 -2.11 3.34
N THR A 203 -24.07 -1.08 2.94
CA THR A 203 -24.25 -0.43 1.64
C THR A 203 -23.82 -1.28 0.44
N ARG A 204 -22.87 -2.22 0.62
CA ARG A 204 -22.38 -3.05 -0.49
C ARG A 204 -23.19 -4.33 -0.72
N HIS A 205 -23.74 -4.93 0.34
CA HIS A 205 -24.62 -6.09 0.18
C HIS A 205 -25.98 -5.75 -0.45
N VAL A 206 -26.42 -4.49 -0.39
CA VAL A 206 -27.68 -4.06 -1.02
C VAL A 206 -27.50 -3.79 -2.53
N SER A 207 -26.29 -3.48 -3.00
CA SER A 207 -26.03 -3.18 -4.42
C SER A 207 -25.78 -4.40 -5.31
N GLU A 208 -25.66 -5.61 -4.74
CA GLU A 208 -25.46 -6.87 -5.49
C GLU A 208 -26.74 -7.72 -5.55
N SER A 209 -27.88 -7.17 -5.13
CA SER A 209 -29.20 -7.82 -5.17
C SER A 209 -30.22 -7.06 -6.03
N SER A 210 -29.74 -6.27 -6.99
CA SER A 210 -30.56 -5.52 -7.97
C SER A 210 -30.20 -5.93 -9.38
#